data_AF-A0A416S464-F1
#
_entry.id   AF-A0A416S464-F1
#
_cell.length_a   1.000
_cell.length_b   1.000
_cell.length_c   1.000
_cell.angle_alpha   90.00
_cell.angle_beta   90.00
_cell.angle_gamma   90.00
#
_symmetry.space_group_name_H-M   'P 1'
#
loop_
_entity.id
_entity.type
_entity.pdbx_description
1 polymer ?
#
loop_
_entity_poly.entity_id
_entity_poly.type
_entity_poly.pdbx_seq_one_letter_code
_entity_poly.pdbx_strand_id
1 'polypeptide(L)'
;MGIELIDGHRGAAHITANQIGICNDAMYGISEAVEGETKQVGYFDIGSCFKHEIVNNNLIRVHDGLGIIDGRRFVIEEGDYEDLEIENGRQDYKRIDTIVVRYEFNPDTRVESAAIIVKKGTEVSSSGTPVQPALINGNIRKGDIEAEYLLGLVKLNGLTIEDCTMSASQRIGYAELMDQIKNAIRQVDAIALTANDAKKVAAAANDTAASALGKVSAWNLVKEFTPVLYAYDGVNDKYAGGYVVRKATSRIIAKRCYLDVWLQLNNIGTLGTGDLALRIKGTASNDLPAAMANGLVYSATVSFVTGAAAGVNVSAAVPSGSSYISLFNGGNYLRAKDITKDFQIRLTVSYDTDTFGEILSIVDNL
;
A
#
# COMPACT_ATOMS: atom_id res chain seq x y z
N MET A 1 -21.61 49.10 -30.08
CA MET A 1 -22.35 48.73 -28.87
C MET A 1 -21.53 49.13 -27.66
N GLY A 2 -22.14 49.74 -26.64
CA GLY A 2 -21.51 50.09 -25.37
C GLY A 2 -21.85 49.06 -24.28
N ILE A 3 -21.28 49.21 -23.08
CA ILE A 3 -21.61 48.41 -21.91
C ILE A 3 -23.05 48.69 -21.45
N GLU A 4 -23.79 47.66 -21.05
CA GLU A 4 -25.15 47.78 -20.52
C GLU A 4 -25.32 47.02 -19.20
N LEU A 5 -26.05 47.62 -18.27
CA LEU A 5 -26.45 46.98 -17.01
C LEU A 5 -27.63 46.02 -17.28
N ILE A 6 -27.52 44.77 -16.81
CA ILE A 6 -28.56 43.73 -16.91
C ILE A 6 -29.41 43.71 -15.64
N ASP A 7 -28.79 43.52 -14.48
CA ASP A 7 -29.50 43.49 -13.19
C ASP A 7 -29.30 44.82 -12.44
N GLY A 8 -30.24 45.76 -12.61
CA GLY A 8 -30.32 47.00 -11.84
C GLY A 8 -31.29 48.03 -12.40
N HIS A 9 -31.65 49.05 -11.63
CA HIS A 9 -32.68 50.01 -12.06
C HIS A 9 -32.16 50.96 -13.15
N ARG A 10 -32.77 50.92 -14.36
CA ARG A 10 -32.49 51.85 -15.47
C ARG A 10 -33.62 52.84 -15.77
N GLY A 11 -34.60 52.96 -14.89
CA GLY A 11 -35.78 53.80 -15.10
C GLY A 11 -36.78 53.27 -16.13
N ALA A 12 -36.50 52.13 -16.77
CA ALA A 12 -37.38 51.43 -17.71
C ALA A 12 -37.08 49.92 -17.74
N ALA A 13 -38.01 49.14 -18.29
CA ALA A 13 -37.79 47.72 -18.59
C ALA A 13 -36.69 47.59 -19.65
N HIS A 14 -35.67 46.77 -19.37
CA HIS A 14 -34.47 46.66 -20.20
C HIS A 14 -33.84 45.25 -20.18
N ILE A 15 -34.35 44.35 -19.34
CA ILE A 15 -33.90 42.96 -19.31
C ILE A 15 -34.48 42.26 -20.53
N THR A 16 -33.61 41.72 -21.37
CA THR A 16 -33.98 40.96 -22.58
C THR A 16 -33.86 39.46 -22.32
N ALA A 17 -34.67 38.67 -23.03
CA ALA A 17 -34.60 37.21 -22.99
C ALA A 17 -33.18 36.70 -23.30
N ASN A 18 -32.48 37.37 -24.23
CA ASN A 18 -31.11 37.02 -24.58
C ASN A 18 -30.12 37.25 -23.42
N GLN A 19 -30.25 38.35 -22.67
CA GLN A 19 -29.41 38.61 -21.51
C GLN A 19 -29.60 37.54 -20.42
N ILE A 20 -30.85 37.16 -20.13
CA ILE A 20 -31.15 36.07 -19.18
C ILE A 20 -30.61 34.74 -19.68
N GLY A 21 -30.75 34.43 -20.98
CA GLY A 21 -30.18 33.23 -21.58
C GLY A 21 -28.67 33.15 -21.39
N ILE A 22 -27.95 34.25 -21.64
CA ILE A 22 -26.50 34.34 -21.41
C ILE A 22 -26.14 34.09 -19.93
N CYS A 23 -26.89 34.69 -19.00
CA CYS A 23 -26.68 34.46 -17.56
C CYS A 23 -26.90 33.00 -17.17
N ASN A 24 -27.95 32.36 -17.69
CA ASN A 24 -28.24 30.94 -17.43
C ASN A 24 -27.13 30.03 -17.98
N ASP A 25 -26.67 30.26 -19.20
CA ASP A 25 -25.57 29.48 -19.81
C ASP A 25 -24.27 29.62 -19.00
N ALA A 26 -23.96 30.83 -18.56
CA ALA A 26 -22.78 31.07 -17.72
C ALA A 26 -22.87 30.33 -16.38
N MET A 27 -24.07 30.12 -15.84
CA MET A 27 -24.29 29.52 -14.53
C MET A 27 -24.41 28.00 -14.57
N TYR A 28 -25.12 27.44 -15.54
CA TYR A 28 -25.43 26.01 -15.62
C TYR A 28 -24.55 25.23 -16.62
N GLY A 29 -23.70 25.95 -17.35
CA GLY A 29 -22.86 25.41 -18.41
C GLY A 29 -23.60 25.37 -19.74
N ILE A 30 -22.82 25.48 -20.81
CA ILE A 30 -23.34 25.54 -22.17
C ILE A 30 -23.74 24.13 -22.61
N SER A 31 -24.91 23.99 -23.24
CA SER A 31 -25.28 22.80 -24.01
C SER A 31 -24.57 22.78 -25.37
N GLU A 32 -23.26 22.96 -25.38
CA GLU A 32 -22.45 22.75 -26.57
C GLU A 32 -22.20 21.26 -26.71
N ALA A 33 -22.57 20.69 -27.84
CA ALA A 33 -22.08 19.38 -28.21
C ALA A 33 -20.56 19.46 -28.31
N VAL A 34 -19.86 18.51 -27.70
CA VAL A 34 -18.47 18.22 -28.08
C VAL A 34 -18.48 17.95 -29.59
N GLU A 35 -17.46 18.41 -30.31
CA GLU A 35 -17.40 18.26 -31.76
C GLU A 35 -17.62 16.78 -32.15
N GLY A 36 -18.72 16.50 -32.87
CA GLY A 36 -19.13 15.14 -33.24
C GLY A 36 -20.25 14.51 -32.39
N GLU A 37 -20.70 15.16 -31.31
CA GLU A 37 -21.79 14.67 -30.45
C GLU A 37 -23.14 15.33 -30.77
N THR A 38 -24.23 14.65 -30.41
CA THR A 38 -25.58 15.22 -30.50
C THR A 38 -25.84 16.09 -29.28
N LYS A 39 -26.32 17.32 -29.49
CA LYS A 39 -26.73 18.20 -28.39
C LYS A 39 -27.89 17.57 -27.61
N GLN A 40 -27.74 17.49 -26.30
CA GLN A 40 -28.73 16.92 -25.39
C GLN A 40 -29.40 18.02 -24.56
N VAL A 41 -30.65 17.78 -24.18
CA VAL A 41 -31.36 18.61 -23.20
C VAL A 41 -30.63 18.55 -21.86
N GLY A 42 -30.34 19.72 -21.27
CA GLY A 42 -29.98 19.79 -19.85
C GLY A 42 -31.23 19.69 -18.99
N TYR A 43 -31.19 18.96 -17.87
CA TYR A 43 -32.30 18.95 -16.90
C TYR A 43 -31.81 19.20 -15.48
N PHE A 44 -32.68 19.71 -14.62
CA PHE A 44 -32.41 19.86 -13.18
C PHE A 44 -33.12 18.76 -12.41
N ASP A 45 -32.57 18.37 -11.24
CA ASP A 45 -33.19 17.37 -10.34
C ASP A 45 -34.43 17.95 -9.64
N ILE A 46 -35.47 18.19 -10.43
CA ILE A 46 -36.74 18.80 -10.05
C ILE A 46 -37.87 18.01 -10.71
N GLY A 47 -38.91 17.72 -9.94
CA GLY A 47 -40.06 16.97 -10.42
C GLY A 47 -39.72 15.52 -10.72
N SER A 48 -40.30 14.99 -11.80
CA SER A 48 -39.99 13.64 -12.31
C SER A 48 -38.74 13.58 -13.20
N CYS A 49 -38.02 14.69 -13.41
CA CYS A 49 -36.82 14.76 -14.25
C CYS A 49 -37.03 14.21 -15.66
N PHE A 50 -38.21 14.48 -16.26
CA PHE A 50 -38.60 13.97 -17.57
C PHE A 50 -38.60 12.43 -17.68
N LYS A 51 -38.93 11.73 -16.59
CA LYS A 51 -39.16 10.28 -16.63
C LYS A 51 -40.19 9.95 -17.70
N HIS A 52 -39.96 8.83 -18.38
CA HIS A 52 -40.86 8.36 -19.42
C HIS A 52 -41.64 7.12 -18.96
N GLU A 53 -42.80 6.92 -19.57
CA GLU A 53 -43.67 5.76 -19.40
C GLU A 53 -44.19 5.33 -20.77
N ILE A 54 -44.02 4.05 -21.11
CA ILE A 54 -44.62 3.48 -22.33
C ILE A 54 -46.07 3.14 -21.99
N VAL A 55 -47.02 3.97 -22.42
CA VAL A 55 -48.43 3.82 -22.08
C VAL A 55 -49.07 2.71 -22.92
N ASN A 56 -48.71 2.61 -24.20
CA ASN A 56 -49.14 1.55 -25.11
C ASN A 56 -48.15 1.40 -26.28
N ASN A 57 -48.52 0.62 -27.30
CA ASN A 57 -47.64 0.31 -28.44
C ASN A 57 -47.23 1.51 -29.30
N ASN A 58 -47.93 2.64 -29.19
CA ASN A 58 -47.78 3.81 -30.05
C ASN A 58 -47.85 5.14 -29.28
N LEU A 59 -47.67 5.11 -27.95
CA LEU A 59 -47.77 6.28 -27.07
C LEU A 59 -46.74 6.20 -25.96
N ILE A 60 -45.93 7.24 -25.84
CA ILE A 60 -44.96 7.43 -24.76
C ILE A 60 -45.34 8.69 -24.01
N ARG A 61 -45.44 8.59 -22.70
CA ARG A 61 -45.67 9.72 -21.81
C ARG A 61 -44.34 10.20 -21.25
N VAL A 62 -44.11 11.52 -21.27
CA VAL A 62 -42.99 12.19 -20.61
C VAL A 62 -43.56 13.01 -19.45
N HIS A 63 -43.16 12.66 -18.23
CA HIS A 63 -43.63 13.32 -17.00
C HIS A 63 -42.89 14.65 -16.75
N ASP A 64 -43.36 15.36 -15.73
CA ASP A 64 -42.88 16.66 -15.30
C ASP A 64 -41.35 16.79 -15.13
N GLY A 65 -40.85 18.00 -15.33
CA GLY A 65 -39.42 18.29 -15.22
C GLY A 65 -39.03 19.70 -15.69
N LEU A 66 -37.87 20.18 -15.22
CA LEU A 66 -37.28 21.45 -15.62
C LEU A 66 -36.06 21.22 -16.52
N GLY A 67 -36.12 21.74 -17.74
CA GLY A 67 -35.07 21.60 -18.76
C GLY A 67 -34.44 22.92 -19.18
N ILE A 68 -33.29 22.83 -19.85
CA ILE A 68 -32.56 23.96 -20.41
C ILE A 68 -31.86 23.60 -21.75
N ILE A 69 -31.95 24.52 -22.72
CA ILE A 69 -31.30 24.45 -24.04
C ILE A 69 -30.70 25.82 -24.41
N ASP A 70 -29.38 25.93 -24.63
CA ASP A 70 -28.66 27.19 -24.94
C ASP A 70 -29.21 28.41 -24.13
N GLY A 71 -29.32 28.22 -22.81
CA GLY A 71 -29.74 29.26 -21.86
C GLY A 71 -31.25 29.44 -21.71
N ARG A 72 -32.07 28.79 -22.55
CA ARG A 72 -33.55 28.86 -22.50
C ARG A 72 -34.06 27.72 -21.64
N ARG A 73 -34.71 28.07 -20.52
CA ARG A 73 -35.36 27.10 -19.65
C ARG A 73 -36.77 26.82 -20.14
N PHE A 74 -37.20 25.56 -20.02
CA PHE A 74 -38.56 25.13 -20.29
C PHE A 74 -38.99 24.15 -19.20
N VAL A 75 -40.29 24.01 -18.98
CA VAL A 75 -40.83 23.20 -17.88
C VAL A 75 -42.06 22.45 -18.36
N ILE A 76 -42.18 21.19 -17.94
CA ILE A 76 -43.48 20.52 -17.80
C ILE A 76 -43.82 20.68 -16.31
N GLU A 77 -44.94 21.34 -16.02
CA GLU A 77 -45.34 21.72 -14.67
C GLU A 77 -45.50 20.49 -13.75
N GLU A 78 -45.28 20.67 -12.45
CA GLU A 78 -45.29 19.57 -11.48
C GLU A 78 -46.62 18.79 -11.51
N GLY A 79 -46.53 17.48 -11.67
CA GLY A 79 -47.69 16.58 -11.77
C GLY A 79 -48.36 16.54 -13.15
N ASP A 80 -47.86 17.30 -14.13
CA ASP A 80 -48.32 17.26 -15.52
C ASP A 80 -47.45 16.33 -16.37
N TYR A 81 -47.89 16.07 -17.60
CA TYR A 81 -47.19 15.21 -18.56
C TYR A 81 -47.48 15.58 -20.01
N GLU A 82 -46.57 15.19 -20.90
CA GLU A 82 -46.75 15.29 -22.35
C GLU A 82 -46.86 13.89 -22.96
N ASP A 83 -47.94 13.67 -23.71
CA ASP A 83 -48.21 12.42 -24.40
C ASP A 83 -47.70 12.50 -25.85
N LEU A 84 -46.74 11.64 -26.18
CA LEU A 84 -46.04 11.61 -27.46
C LEU A 84 -46.51 10.43 -28.30
N GLU A 85 -47.23 10.72 -29.37
CA GLU A 85 -47.66 9.72 -30.34
C GLU A 85 -46.48 9.25 -31.19
N ILE A 86 -46.30 7.93 -31.25
CA ILE A 86 -45.31 7.26 -32.09
C ILE A 86 -46.06 6.55 -33.21
N GLU A 87 -45.70 6.78 -34.47
CA GLU A 87 -46.31 6.01 -35.57
C GLU A 87 -46.02 4.51 -35.40
N ASN A 88 -46.99 3.65 -35.72
CA ASN A 88 -46.77 2.21 -35.65
C ASN A 88 -45.56 1.78 -36.50
N GLY A 89 -44.84 0.78 -36.02
CA GLY A 89 -43.78 0.14 -36.78
C GLY A 89 -44.33 -0.76 -37.89
N ARG A 90 -43.42 -1.41 -38.62
CA ARG A 90 -43.75 -2.33 -39.72
C ARG A 90 -43.14 -3.70 -39.46
N GLN A 91 -43.90 -4.76 -39.78
CA GLN A 91 -43.43 -6.13 -39.68
C GLN A 91 -42.11 -6.32 -40.45
N ASP A 92 -41.13 -6.97 -39.83
CA ASP A 92 -39.78 -7.23 -40.35
C ASP A 92 -38.88 -5.99 -40.52
N TYR A 93 -39.26 -4.83 -39.97
CA TYR A 93 -38.43 -3.63 -39.94
C TYR A 93 -38.10 -3.19 -38.50
N LYS A 94 -36.99 -2.45 -38.38
CA LYS A 94 -36.56 -1.76 -37.17
C LYS A 94 -36.32 -0.28 -37.49
N ARG A 95 -36.52 0.60 -36.51
CA ARG A 95 -36.14 2.01 -36.61
C ARG A 95 -35.89 2.61 -35.22
N ILE A 96 -35.19 3.74 -35.18
CA ILE A 96 -35.01 4.54 -33.98
C ILE A 96 -35.70 5.88 -34.21
N ASP A 97 -36.77 6.14 -33.46
CA ASP A 97 -37.41 7.45 -33.42
C ASP A 97 -36.74 8.28 -32.30
N THR A 98 -36.65 9.59 -32.49
CA THR A 98 -35.98 10.49 -31.55
C THR A 98 -36.98 11.44 -30.92
N ILE A 99 -37.02 11.48 -29.60
CA ILE A 99 -37.74 12.52 -28.86
C ILE A 99 -36.79 13.70 -28.69
N VAL A 100 -37.18 14.86 -29.21
CA VAL A 100 -36.38 16.09 -29.13
C VAL A 100 -37.20 17.22 -28.53
N VAL A 101 -36.51 18.14 -27.88
CA VAL A 101 -37.05 19.48 -27.61
C VAL A 101 -36.66 20.35 -28.79
N ARG A 102 -37.66 20.83 -29.53
CA ARG A 102 -37.48 21.78 -30.61
C ARG A 102 -37.72 23.19 -30.09
N TYR A 103 -36.73 24.05 -30.33
CA TYR A 103 -36.83 25.49 -30.19
C TYR A 103 -37.20 26.10 -31.54
N GLU A 104 -38.12 27.06 -31.53
CA GLU A 104 -38.48 27.88 -32.67
C GLU A 104 -38.59 29.36 -32.27
N PHE A 105 -38.10 30.26 -33.12
CA PHE A 105 -38.26 31.69 -33.01
C PHE A 105 -38.97 32.22 -34.26
N ASN A 106 -40.12 32.84 -34.06
CA ASN A 106 -40.84 33.50 -35.14
C ASN A 106 -40.33 34.95 -35.30
N PRO A 107 -39.63 35.30 -36.39
CA PRO A 107 -39.05 36.64 -36.56
C PRO A 107 -40.10 37.75 -36.74
N ASP A 108 -41.30 37.41 -37.23
CA ASP A 108 -42.37 38.38 -37.49
C ASP A 108 -43.06 38.79 -36.19
N THR A 109 -43.34 37.83 -35.31
CA THR A 109 -44.00 38.06 -34.01
C THR A 109 -43.02 38.28 -32.87
N ARG A 110 -41.74 37.94 -33.07
CA ARG A 110 -40.66 37.92 -32.07
C ARG A 110 -40.95 37.02 -30.87
N VAL A 111 -41.69 35.93 -31.10
CA VAL A 111 -42.05 34.95 -30.08
C VAL A 111 -41.10 33.75 -30.16
N GLU A 112 -40.54 33.36 -29.02
CA GLU A 112 -39.79 32.12 -28.82
C GLU A 112 -40.74 31.03 -28.29
N SER A 113 -40.60 29.79 -28.75
CA SER A 113 -41.35 28.63 -28.27
C SER A 113 -40.46 27.39 -28.17
N ALA A 114 -40.82 26.48 -27.26
CA ALA A 114 -40.21 25.16 -27.13
C ALA A 114 -41.32 24.10 -27.08
N ALA A 115 -41.13 22.99 -27.79
CA ALA A 115 -42.06 21.87 -27.81
C ALA A 115 -41.30 20.54 -27.81
N ILE A 116 -41.86 19.52 -27.16
CA ILE A 116 -41.35 18.15 -27.27
C ILE A 116 -42.00 17.51 -28.48
N ILE A 117 -41.18 17.01 -29.42
CA ILE A 117 -41.64 16.39 -30.65
C ILE A 117 -40.93 15.06 -30.88
N VAL A 118 -41.60 14.18 -31.62
CA VAL A 118 -41.04 12.91 -32.06
C VAL A 118 -40.59 13.05 -33.51
N LYS A 119 -39.32 12.79 -33.78
CA LYS A 119 -38.78 12.65 -35.14
C LYS A 119 -38.71 11.18 -35.50
N LYS A 120 -39.49 10.80 -36.51
CA LYS A 120 -39.48 9.45 -37.07
C LYS A 120 -38.12 9.11 -37.70
N GLY A 121 -37.59 7.94 -37.36
CA GLY A 121 -36.38 7.39 -37.94
C GLY A 121 -36.63 6.69 -39.28
N THR A 122 -35.52 6.42 -39.99
CA THR A 122 -35.57 5.63 -41.22
C THR A 122 -35.75 4.15 -40.89
N GLU A 123 -36.73 3.51 -41.53
CA GLU A 123 -36.95 2.07 -41.42
C GLU A 123 -35.83 1.30 -42.12
N VAL A 124 -35.26 0.32 -41.41
CA VAL A 124 -34.30 -0.66 -41.94
C VAL A 124 -34.88 -2.06 -41.78
N SER A 125 -34.51 -2.99 -42.65
CA SER A 125 -34.89 -4.40 -42.47
C SER A 125 -34.39 -4.92 -41.12
N SER A 126 -35.02 -5.96 -40.59
CA SER A 126 -34.67 -6.57 -39.29
C SER A 126 -33.20 -6.99 -39.13
N SER A 127 -32.51 -7.20 -40.26
CA SER A 127 -31.07 -7.49 -40.37
C SER A 127 -30.16 -6.25 -40.42
N GLY A 128 -30.71 -5.06 -40.63
CA GLY A 128 -30.00 -3.79 -40.66
C GLY A 128 -29.85 -3.14 -39.29
N THR A 129 -28.92 -2.20 -39.18
CA THR A 129 -28.73 -1.39 -37.97
C THR A 129 -29.50 -0.07 -38.11
N PRO A 130 -30.54 0.18 -37.29
CA PRO A 130 -31.24 1.44 -37.33
C PRO A 130 -30.35 2.58 -36.82
N VAL A 131 -30.53 3.77 -37.38
CA VAL A 131 -29.74 4.96 -37.04
C VAL A 131 -30.67 6.08 -36.61
N GLN A 132 -30.23 6.87 -35.63
CA GLN A 132 -30.95 8.04 -35.15
C GLN A 132 -31.14 9.07 -36.30
N PRO A 133 -32.34 9.66 -36.46
CA PRO A 133 -32.54 10.77 -37.39
C PRO A 133 -31.64 11.97 -37.09
N ALA A 134 -31.19 12.64 -38.16
CA ALA A 134 -30.40 13.86 -38.05
C ALA A 134 -31.21 14.97 -37.37
N LEU A 135 -30.56 15.70 -36.47
CA LEU A 135 -31.15 16.82 -35.72
C LEU A 135 -30.72 18.17 -36.32
N ILE A 136 -31.57 19.18 -36.14
CA ILE A 136 -31.26 20.56 -36.51
C ILE A 136 -30.30 21.13 -35.48
N ASN A 137 -29.01 21.17 -35.83
CA ASN A 137 -27.96 21.68 -34.96
C ASN A 137 -27.86 23.22 -34.98
N GLY A 138 -28.95 23.88 -34.56
CA GLY A 138 -29.00 25.32 -34.40
C GLY A 138 -28.25 25.82 -33.17
N ASN A 139 -27.77 27.04 -33.23
CA ASN A 139 -27.15 27.79 -32.14
C ASN A 139 -28.01 29.02 -31.80
N ILE A 140 -28.84 28.86 -30.77
CA ILE A 140 -29.81 29.88 -30.35
C ILE A 140 -29.07 31.18 -29.93
N ARG A 141 -27.87 31.07 -29.34
CA ARG A 141 -27.04 32.22 -28.96
C ARG A 141 -26.51 33.02 -30.14
N LYS A 142 -26.32 32.38 -31.30
CA LYS A 142 -25.90 33.03 -32.54
C LYS A 142 -27.08 33.58 -33.36
N GLY A 143 -28.30 33.40 -32.86
CA GLY A 143 -29.52 33.89 -33.50
C GLY A 143 -30.16 32.92 -34.48
N ASP A 144 -29.80 31.63 -34.42
CA ASP A 144 -30.51 30.62 -35.20
C ASP A 144 -31.96 30.51 -34.71
N ILE A 145 -32.89 30.48 -35.66
CA ILE A 145 -34.32 30.54 -35.39
C ILE A 145 -34.93 29.17 -35.08
N GLU A 146 -34.19 28.09 -35.30
CA GLU A 146 -34.63 26.73 -35.04
C GLU A 146 -33.45 25.90 -34.52
N ALA A 147 -33.70 25.09 -33.50
CA ALA A 147 -32.70 24.15 -32.96
C ALA A 147 -33.39 22.94 -32.30
N GLU A 148 -32.77 21.78 -32.40
CA GLU A 148 -33.29 20.54 -31.80
C GLU A 148 -32.27 19.92 -30.84
N TYR A 149 -32.75 19.57 -29.65
CA TYR A 149 -31.96 18.95 -28.59
C TYR A 149 -32.53 17.58 -28.26
N LEU A 150 -31.66 16.57 -28.19
CA LEU A 150 -32.04 15.22 -27.85
C LEU A 150 -32.56 15.13 -26.41
N LEU A 151 -33.78 14.63 -26.24
CA LEU A 151 -34.38 14.29 -24.95
C LEU A 151 -34.38 12.77 -24.72
N GLY A 152 -34.67 11.98 -25.76
CA GLY A 152 -34.69 10.53 -25.67
C GLY A 152 -34.72 9.81 -27.01
N LEU A 153 -34.56 8.50 -26.97
CA LEU A 153 -34.56 7.58 -28.10
C LEU A 153 -35.62 6.51 -27.90
N VAL A 154 -36.33 6.18 -28.97
CA VAL A 154 -37.38 5.16 -29.00
C VAL A 154 -37.00 4.12 -30.03
N LYS A 155 -36.79 2.89 -29.61
CA LYS A 155 -36.47 1.77 -30.50
C LYS A 155 -37.75 1.04 -30.85
N LEU A 156 -38.00 0.88 -32.14
CA LEU A 156 -39.10 0.07 -32.65
C LEU A 156 -38.54 -1.18 -33.32
N ASN A 157 -39.16 -2.32 -33.02
CA ASN A 157 -38.83 -3.61 -33.61
C ASN A 157 -40.13 -4.34 -33.98
N GLY A 158 -40.42 -4.42 -35.28
CA GLY A 158 -41.71 -4.91 -35.75
C GLY A 158 -42.82 -3.86 -35.58
N LEU A 159 -43.96 -4.25 -35.02
CA LEU A 159 -45.15 -3.38 -34.93
C LEU A 159 -45.20 -2.50 -33.68
N THR A 160 -44.35 -2.77 -32.69
CA THR A 160 -44.45 -2.16 -31.35
C THR A 160 -43.15 -1.49 -30.94
N ILE A 161 -43.25 -0.61 -29.94
CA ILE A 161 -42.10 -0.07 -29.21
C ILE A 161 -41.39 -1.22 -28.48
N GLU A 162 -40.08 -1.33 -28.68
CA GLU A 162 -39.21 -2.30 -28.00
C GLU A 162 -38.63 -1.69 -26.73
N ASP A 163 -38.18 -0.44 -26.81
CA ASP A 163 -37.46 0.24 -25.73
C ASP A 163 -37.56 1.75 -25.89
N CYS A 164 -37.49 2.47 -24.77
CA CYS A 164 -37.36 3.91 -24.72
C CYS A 164 -36.28 4.29 -23.70
N THR A 165 -35.38 5.18 -24.09
CA THR A 165 -34.27 5.63 -23.25
C THR A 165 -34.21 7.14 -23.26
N MET A 166 -34.27 7.76 -22.09
CA MET A 166 -34.02 9.21 -21.97
C MET A 166 -32.51 9.47 -22.04
N SER A 167 -32.13 10.47 -22.83
CA SER A 167 -30.75 10.91 -23.08
C SER A 167 -30.55 12.35 -22.60
N ALA A 168 -31.32 12.81 -21.63
CA ALA A 168 -31.13 14.11 -21.03
C ALA A 168 -29.88 14.10 -20.12
N SER A 169 -29.18 15.23 -20.04
CA SER A 169 -27.98 15.41 -19.20
C SER A 169 -28.31 16.19 -17.94
N GLN A 170 -28.02 15.63 -16.77
CA GLN A 170 -28.29 16.29 -15.49
C GLN A 170 -27.39 17.53 -15.32
N ARG A 171 -27.99 18.64 -14.92
CA ARG A 171 -27.33 19.89 -14.55
C ARG A 171 -27.33 19.96 -13.03
N ILE A 172 -26.12 19.92 -12.46
CA ILE A 172 -25.92 19.92 -11.01
C ILE A 172 -25.97 21.37 -10.52
N GLY A 173 -26.75 21.60 -9.46
CA GLY A 173 -26.77 22.91 -8.79
C GLY A 173 -25.47 23.19 -8.04
N TYR A 174 -25.12 24.46 -7.84
CA TYR A 174 -23.87 24.84 -7.15
C TYR A 174 -23.74 24.22 -5.75
N ALA A 175 -24.83 24.14 -4.98
CA ALA A 175 -24.82 23.55 -3.63
C ALA A 175 -24.44 22.06 -3.66
N GLU A 176 -25.03 21.29 -4.58
CA GLU A 176 -24.77 19.86 -4.73
C GLU A 176 -23.35 19.62 -5.25
N LEU A 177 -22.89 20.43 -6.22
CA LEU A 177 -21.50 20.39 -6.69
C LEU A 177 -20.52 20.61 -5.53
N MET A 178 -20.78 21.60 -4.67
CA MET A 178 -19.95 21.87 -3.50
C MET A 178 -19.94 20.72 -2.51
N ASP A 179 -21.04 20.00 -2.33
CA ASP A 179 -21.10 18.84 -1.45
C ASP A 179 -20.38 17.62 -2.03
N GLN A 180 -20.48 17.40 -3.35
CA GLN A 180 -19.67 16.39 -4.05
C GLN A 180 -18.17 16.68 -3.92
N ILE A 181 -17.76 17.94 -4.10
CA ILE A 181 -16.36 18.36 -3.92
C ILE A 181 -15.89 18.10 -2.49
N LYS A 182 -16.67 18.49 -1.46
CA LYS A 182 -16.32 18.22 -0.06
C LYS A 182 -16.19 16.73 0.22
N ASN A 183 -17.10 15.91 -0.31
CA ASN A 183 -17.04 14.46 -0.13
C ASN A 183 -15.79 13.87 -0.80
N ALA A 184 -15.43 14.32 -2.00
CA ALA A 184 -14.20 13.91 -2.67
C ALA A 184 -12.95 14.29 -1.86
N ILE A 185 -12.90 15.51 -1.30
CA ILE A 185 -11.79 15.95 -0.44
C ILE A 185 -11.65 15.04 0.79
N ARG A 186 -12.77 14.73 1.48
CA ARG A 186 -12.75 13.82 2.64
C ARG A 186 -12.22 12.42 2.29
N GLN A 187 -12.56 11.90 1.11
CA GLN A 187 -12.06 10.61 0.65
C GLN A 187 -10.54 10.66 0.40
N VAL A 188 -10.04 11.73 -0.21
CA VAL A 188 -8.60 11.94 -0.43
C VAL A 188 -7.85 12.03 0.91
N ASP A 189 -8.36 12.77 1.89
CA ASP A 189 -7.75 12.89 3.22
C ASP A 189 -7.68 11.53 3.95
N ALA A 190 -8.73 10.72 3.86
CA ALA A 190 -8.76 9.37 4.44
C ALA A 190 -7.71 8.44 3.82
N ILE A 191 -7.51 8.50 2.50
CA ILE A 191 -6.47 7.73 1.80
C ILE A 191 -5.06 8.20 2.21
N ALA A 192 -4.86 9.51 2.37
CA ALA A 192 -3.57 10.06 2.80
C ALA A 192 -3.19 9.61 4.22
N LEU A 193 -4.16 9.52 5.14
CA LEU A 193 -3.95 9.01 6.49
C LEU A 193 -3.49 7.55 6.49
N THR A 194 -4.18 6.67 5.75
CA THR A 194 -3.81 5.24 5.71
C THR A 194 -2.44 4.99 5.08
N ALA A 195 -2.06 5.77 4.06
CA ALA A 195 -0.73 5.69 3.47
C ALA A 195 0.38 6.12 4.45
N ASN A 196 0.15 7.14 5.28
CA ASN A 196 1.10 7.55 6.30
C ASN A 196 1.25 6.50 7.41
N ASP A 197 0.16 5.87 7.82
CA ASP A 197 0.21 4.79 8.81
C ASP A 197 0.94 3.55 8.25
N ALA A 198 0.70 3.19 6.99
CA ALA A 198 1.44 2.12 6.32
C ALA A 198 2.95 2.41 6.24
N LYS A 199 3.36 3.68 5.97
CA LYS A 199 4.77 4.08 6.00
C LYS A 199 5.40 3.95 7.38
N LYS A 200 4.66 4.31 8.45
CA LYS A 200 5.15 4.13 9.83
C LYS A 200 5.36 2.65 10.16
N VAL A 201 4.42 1.79 9.78
CA VAL A 201 4.54 0.33 9.98
C VAL A 201 5.74 -0.23 9.20
N ALA A 202 5.93 0.19 7.94
CA ALA A 202 7.06 -0.24 7.13
C ALA A 202 8.42 0.21 7.73
N ALA A 203 8.49 1.43 8.25
CA ALA A 203 9.69 1.94 8.93
C ALA A 203 10.00 1.11 10.19
N ALA A 204 8.99 0.87 11.04
CA ALA A 204 9.15 0.05 12.24
C ALA A 204 9.58 -1.40 11.93
N ALA A 205 9.02 -2.00 10.87
CA ALA A 205 9.42 -3.32 10.40
C ALA A 205 10.88 -3.35 9.93
N ASN A 206 11.33 -2.32 9.22
CA ASN A 206 12.70 -2.22 8.74
C ASN A 206 13.72 -2.04 9.88
N ASP A 207 13.40 -1.21 10.88
CA ASP A 207 14.23 -1.04 12.08
C ASP A 207 14.36 -2.36 12.87
N THR A 208 13.25 -3.10 12.99
CA THR A 208 13.23 -4.43 13.62
C THR A 208 14.10 -5.43 12.86
N ALA A 209 13.98 -5.47 11.53
CA ALA A 209 14.79 -6.34 10.67
C ALA A 209 16.28 -6.01 10.76
N ALA A 210 16.65 -4.72 10.77
CA ALA A 210 18.03 -4.28 10.94
C ALA A 210 18.63 -4.72 12.29
N SER A 211 17.86 -4.60 13.38
CA SER A 211 18.26 -5.08 14.71
C SER A 211 18.48 -6.59 14.73
N ALA A 212 17.58 -7.37 14.12
CA ALA A 212 17.71 -8.82 14.02
C ALA A 212 18.95 -9.25 13.22
N LEU A 213 19.22 -8.60 12.07
CA LEU A 213 20.41 -8.84 11.26
C LEU A 213 21.72 -8.51 12.03
N GLY A 214 21.73 -7.41 12.78
CA GLY A 214 22.84 -7.06 13.67
C GLY A 214 23.10 -8.13 14.72
N LYS A 215 22.05 -8.70 15.33
CA LYS A 215 22.20 -9.82 16.28
C LYS A 215 22.70 -11.09 15.59
N VAL A 216 22.15 -11.50 14.45
CA VAL A 216 22.57 -12.74 13.73
C VAL A 216 24.01 -12.65 13.23
N SER A 217 24.43 -11.50 12.70
CA SER A 217 25.82 -11.30 12.27
C SER A 217 26.85 -11.46 13.39
N ALA A 218 26.46 -11.25 14.66
CA ALA A 218 27.31 -11.52 15.81
C ALA A 218 27.59 -13.03 16.06
N TRP A 219 26.79 -13.94 15.48
CA TRP A 219 26.84 -15.38 15.74
C TRP A 219 27.91 -16.10 14.91
N ASN A 220 28.20 -15.57 13.72
CA ASN A 220 29.16 -16.16 12.78
C ASN A 220 30.58 -15.59 12.93
N LEU A 221 30.85 -14.81 13.97
CA LEU A 221 32.18 -14.26 14.22
C LEU A 221 33.07 -15.28 14.92
N VAL A 222 34.12 -15.72 14.22
CA VAL A 222 35.30 -16.30 14.86
C VAL A 222 36.06 -15.13 15.51
N LYS A 223 36.12 -15.08 16.84
CA LYS A 223 36.88 -14.06 17.57
C LYS A 223 38.18 -14.65 18.10
N GLU A 224 39.24 -13.86 18.06
CA GLU A 224 40.51 -14.23 18.69
C GLU A 224 40.32 -14.33 20.21
N PHE A 225 40.79 -15.43 20.79
CA PHE A 225 40.88 -15.62 22.24
C PHE A 225 42.36 -15.52 22.61
N THR A 226 42.69 -14.85 23.71
CA THR A 226 44.09 -14.68 24.12
C THR A 226 44.36 -15.48 25.40
N PRO A 227 44.76 -16.77 25.29
CA PRO A 227 45.00 -17.61 26.45
C PRO A 227 46.30 -17.22 27.15
N VAL A 228 46.24 -17.26 28.47
CA VAL A 228 47.38 -17.09 29.37
C VAL A 228 47.55 -18.34 30.22
N LEU A 229 48.76 -18.89 30.24
CA LEU A 229 49.11 -20.04 31.06
C LEU A 229 49.63 -19.59 32.43
N TYR A 230 49.08 -20.19 33.48
CA TYR A 230 49.43 -19.96 34.87
C TYR A 230 49.85 -21.26 35.56
N ALA A 231 50.77 -21.12 36.52
CA ALA A 231 51.13 -22.13 37.50
C ALA A 231 50.55 -21.74 38.87
N TYR A 232 49.75 -22.63 39.46
CA TYR A 232 49.06 -22.40 40.72
C TYR A 232 49.73 -23.15 41.87
N ASP A 233 50.04 -22.43 42.95
CA ASP A 233 50.73 -22.97 44.13
C ASP A 233 49.79 -23.35 45.29
N GLY A 234 48.47 -23.31 45.07
CA GLY A 234 47.48 -23.51 46.13
C GLY A 234 46.95 -22.20 46.73
N VAL A 235 47.61 -21.06 46.45
CA VAL A 235 47.21 -19.75 46.98
C VAL A 235 47.12 -18.71 45.86
N ASN A 236 48.13 -18.61 45.00
CA ASN A 236 48.22 -17.61 43.94
C ASN A 236 48.50 -18.24 42.57
N ASP A 237 47.92 -17.65 41.52
CA ASP A 237 48.28 -17.98 40.14
C ASP A 237 49.51 -17.15 39.74
N LYS A 238 50.62 -17.82 39.42
CA LYS A 238 51.84 -17.19 38.91
C LYS A 238 51.93 -17.37 37.41
N TYR A 239 52.29 -16.31 36.70
CA TYR A 239 52.48 -16.38 35.26
C TYR A 239 53.56 -17.41 34.92
N ALA A 240 53.22 -18.38 34.08
CA ALA A 240 54.09 -19.53 33.78
C ALA A 240 55.31 -19.14 32.93
N GLY A 241 55.17 -18.15 32.03
CA GLY A 241 56.18 -17.83 31.02
C GLY A 241 56.46 -18.97 30.03
N GLY A 242 57.20 -18.69 28.94
CA GLY A 242 57.79 -19.75 28.09
C GLY A 242 56.84 -20.55 27.17
N TYR A 243 55.59 -20.14 27.00
CA TYR A 243 54.64 -20.77 26.08
C TYR A 243 54.41 -19.91 24.82
N VAL A 244 53.99 -20.58 23.74
CA VAL A 244 53.58 -20.00 22.46
C VAL A 244 52.14 -20.43 22.19
N VAL A 245 51.27 -19.46 21.89
CA VAL A 245 49.90 -19.72 21.44
C VAL A 245 49.93 -19.99 19.94
N ARG A 246 49.66 -21.22 19.52
CA ARG A 246 49.61 -21.60 18.10
C ARG A 246 48.26 -21.32 17.46
N LYS A 247 47.19 -21.47 18.25
CA LYS A 247 45.82 -21.17 17.83
C LYS A 247 44.99 -20.88 19.07
N ALA A 248 44.18 -19.83 19.02
CA ALA A 248 43.23 -19.54 20.06
C ALA A 248 42.04 -18.79 19.47
N THR A 249 40.99 -19.53 19.13
CA THR A 249 39.82 -19.01 18.44
C THR A 249 38.56 -19.40 19.19
N SER A 250 37.65 -18.45 19.37
CA SER A 250 36.29 -18.68 19.83
C SER A 250 35.32 -18.62 18.65
N ARG A 251 34.27 -19.45 18.68
CA ARG A 251 33.19 -19.45 17.68
C ARG A 251 31.87 -19.83 18.35
N ILE A 252 30.75 -19.31 17.85
CA ILE A 252 29.43 -19.70 18.34
C ILE A 252 28.78 -20.61 17.29
N ILE A 253 28.31 -21.79 17.71
CA ILE A 253 27.57 -22.72 16.87
C ILE A 253 26.39 -23.23 17.69
N ALA A 254 25.17 -23.10 17.16
CA ALA A 254 23.97 -23.72 17.71
C ALA A 254 23.83 -23.58 19.25
N LYS A 255 23.86 -22.35 19.76
CA LYS A 255 23.71 -21.99 21.18
C LYS A 255 24.89 -22.33 22.10
N ARG A 256 26.01 -22.79 21.52
CA ARG A 256 27.24 -23.12 22.24
C ARG A 256 28.40 -22.28 21.74
N CYS A 257 29.15 -21.69 22.66
CA CYS A 257 30.46 -21.15 22.36
C CYS A 257 31.47 -22.30 22.38
N TYR A 258 32.35 -22.34 21.39
CA TYR A 258 33.45 -23.28 21.28
C TYR A 258 34.76 -22.50 21.27
N LEU A 259 35.65 -22.88 22.16
CA LEU A 259 36.97 -22.32 22.30
C LEU A 259 38.00 -23.39 21.94
N ASP A 260 38.70 -23.20 20.82
CA ASP A 260 39.80 -24.08 20.37
C ASP A 260 41.12 -23.44 20.78
N VAL A 261 41.83 -24.09 21.70
CA VAL A 261 43.08 -23.60 22.28
C VAL A 261 44.20 -24.58 21.94
N TRP A 262 45.26 -24.08 21.31
CA TRP A 262 46.48 -24.81 21.02
C TRP A 262 47.67 -24.05 21.59
N LEU A 263 48.30 -24.64 22.61
CA LEU A 263 49.49 -24.11 23.26
C LEU A 263 50.69 -25.04 23.02
N GLN A 264 51.86 -24.44 22.89
CA GLN A 264 53.15 -25.12 22.89
C GLN A 264 54.05 -24.52 23.97
N LEU A 265 54.64 -25.36 24.80
CA LEU A 265 55.69 -25.05 25.77
C LEU A 265 57.02 -25.51 25.18
N ASN A 266 57.90 -24.57 24.86
CA ASN A 266 59.22 -24.85 24.24
C ASN A 266 60.34 -25.05 25.28
N ASN A 267 60.09 -24.67 26.53
CA ASN A 267 60.99 -24.87 27.63
C ASN A 267 60.16 -24.84 28.92
N ILE A 268 60.49 -25.68 29.90
CA ILE A 268 59.80 -25.70 31.20
C ILE A 268 60.03 -24.36 31.94
N GLY A 269 61.11 -23.63 31.64
CA GLY A 269 61.29 -22.23 32.03
C GLY A 269 60.93 -21.93 33.50
N THR A 270 60.17 -20.86 33.72
CA THR A 270 59.78 -20.31 35.04
C THR A 270 58.67 -21.10 35.75
N LEU A 271 58.15 -22.19 35.16
CA LEU A 271 57.16 -23.07 35.80
C LEU A 271 57.73 -23.79 37.03
N GLY A 272 59.06 -23.83 37.18
CA GLY A 272 59.76 -24.50 38.27
C GLY A 272 59.65 -26.03 38.20
N THR A 273 60.42 -26.71 39.04
CA THR A 273 60.43 -28.19 39.17
C THR A 273 59.43 -28.72 40.21
N GLY A 274 58.48 -27.87 40.64
CA GLY A 274 57.63 -28.11 41.80
C GLY A 274 56.24 -28.70 41.52
N ASP A 275 55.47 -28.88 42.60
CA ASP A 275 54.10 -29.42 42.62
C ASP A 275 53.01 -28.40 42.21
N LEU A 276 53.31 -27.51 41.26
CA LEU A 276 52.40 -26.45 40.82
C LEU A 276 51.41 -26.95 39.78
N ALA A 277 50.12 -26.64 39.96
CA ALA A 277 49.05 -27.05 39.04
C ALA A 277 48.96 -26.10 37.84
N LEU A 278 48.79 -26.66 36.63
CA LEU A 278 48.68 -25.87 35.40
C LEU A 278 47.23 -25.43 35.13
N ARG A 279 47.06 -24.13 34.84
CA ARG A 279 45.76 -23.50 34.53
C ARG A 279 45.85 -22.57 33.32
N ILE A 280 44.80 -22.52 32.52
CA ILE A 280 44.67 -21.62 31.37
C ILE A 280 43.54 -20.62 31.66
N LYS A 281 43.78 -19.33 31.43
CA LYS A 281 42.83 -18.23 31.58
C LYS A 281 42.79 -17.36 30.33
N GLY A 282 41.76 -16.53 30.18
CA GLY A 282 41.78 -15.40 29.24
C GLY A 282 42.47 -14.17 29.85
N THR A 283 42.90 -13.24 29.00
CA THR A 283 43.49 -11.96 29.43
C THR A 283 42.43 -11.04 30.03
N ALA A 284 41.18 -11.10 29.55
CA ALA A 284 40.07 -10.40 30.18
C ALA A 284 39.31 -11.33 31.14
N SER A 285 38.79 -10.77 32.24
CA SER A 285 38.01 -11.50 33.26
C SER A 285 36.74 -12.17 32.74
N ASN A 286 36.34 -11.87 31.50
CA ASN A 286 35.06 -12.23 30.90
C ASN A 286 35.21 -13.19 29.70
N ASP A 287 36.44 -13.55 29.30
CA ASP A 287 36.69 -14.39 28.11
C ASP A 287 36.27 -15.86 28.33
N LEU A 288 36.27 -16.29 29.59
CA LEU A 288 35.73 -17.56 30.07
C LEU A 288 34.69 -17.22 31.14
N PRO A 289 33.38 -17.47 30.90
CA PRO A 289 32.37 -17.23 31.92
C PRO A 289 32.67 -18.09 33.16
N ALA A 290 32.29 -17.63 34.34
CA ALA A 290 32.41 -18.43 35.55
C ALA A 290 31.45 -19.62 35.47
N ALA A 291 31.94 -20.83 35.74
CA ALA A 291 31.08 -22.00 35.80
C ALA A 291 30.08 -21.87 36.96
N MET A 292 28.84 -21.46 36.70
CA MET A 292 27.84 -21.36 37.77
C MET A 292 27.46 -22.74 38.30
N ALA A 293 27.25 -22.86 39.61
CA ALA A 293 26.94 -24.12 40.27
C ALA A 293 25.65 -24.81 39.77
N ASN A 294 24.77 -24.11 39.02
CA ASN A 294 23.43 -24.60 38.66
C ASN A 294 22.89 -24.11 37.29
N GLY A 295 23.72 -24.01 36.22
CA GLY A 295 23.11 -23.65 34.91
C GLY A 295 23.96 -23.71 33.65
N LEU A 296 25.27 -23.43 33.70
CA LEU A 296 26.13 -23.46 32.51
C LEU A 296 26.80 -24.83 32.38
N VAL A 297 26.49 -25.57 31.31
CA VAL A 297 27.16 -26.85 31.02
C VAL A 297 28.49 -26.60 30.33
N TYR A 298 29.60 -26.88 31.01
CA TYR A 298 30.94 -26.88 30.41
C TYR A 298 31.33 -28.29 29.97
N SER A 299 31.92 -28.40 28.79
CA SER A 299 32.61 -29.61 28.34
C SER A 299 33.99 -29.22 27.82
N ALA A 300 35.03 -29.89 28.31
CA ALA A 300 36.40 -29.70 27.88
C ALA A 300 36.96 -31.03 27.40
N THR A 301 37.49 -31.04 26.18
CA THR A 301 38.08 -32.23 25.55
C THR A 301 39.49 -31.91 25.12
N VAL A 302 40.43 -32.77 25.50
CA VAL A 302 41.81 -32.71 25.02
C VAL A 302 41.91 -33.54 23.74
N SER A 303 42.31 -32.93 22.63
CA SER A 303 42.38 -33.59 21.32
C SER A 303 43.79 -33.98 20.90
N PHE A 304 44.82 -33.36 21.50
CA PHE A 304 46.21 -33.68 21.21
C PHE A 304 47.10 -33.33 22.41
N VAL A 305 48.03 -34.22 22.75
CA VAL A 305 49.07 -34.00 23.76
C VAL A 305 50.38 -34.65 23.31
N THR A 306 51.49 -33.94 23.53
CA THR A 306 52.85 -34.47 23.40
C THR A 306 53.75 -33.87 24.49
N GLY A 307 54.90 -34.50 24.77
CA GLY A 307 55.88 -34.02 25.76
C GLY A 307 55.56 -34.36 27.22
N ALA A 308 54.45 -35.08 27.48
CA ALA A 308 54.12 -35.62 28.80
C ALA A 308 54.98 -36.86 29.14
N ALA A 309 55.28 -37.07 30.42
CA ALA A 309 56.00 -38.26 30.88
C ALA A 309 55.23 -39.56 30.59
N ALA A 310 55.95 -40.69 30.54
CA ALA A 310 55.32 -41.99 30.33
C ALA A 310 54.29 -42.30 31.43
N GLY A 311 53.06 -42.67 31.05
CA GLY A 311 51.96 -42.95 31.97
C GLY A 311 51.11 -41.74 32.39
N VAL A 312 51.41 -40.53 31.90
CA VAL A 312 50.61 -39.32 32.16
C VAL A 312 49.43 -39.26 31.18
N ASN A 313 48.21 -39.25 31.72
CA ASN A 313 46.98 -39.12 30.95
C ASN A 313 46.38 -37.72 31.18
N VAL A 314 46.66 -36.80 30.26
CA VAL A 314 46.24 -35.40 30.39
C VAL A 314 44.77 -35.23 30.05
N SER A 315 43.99 -34.67 30.97
CA SER A 315 42.62 -34.20 30.75
C SER A 315 42.47 -32.74 31.15
N ALA A 316 41.36 -32.11 30.74
CA ALA A 316 41.07 -30.71 31.06
C ALA A 316 39.64 -30.61 31.60
N ALA A 317 39.42 -29.73 32.58
CA ALA A 317 38.09 -29.41 33.06
C ALA A 317 38.02 -27.94 33.52
N VAL A 318 36.82 -27.39 33.51
CA VAL A 318 36.53 -26.07 34.12
C VAL A 318 35.89 -26.34 35.48
N PRO A 319 36.58 -26.06 36.60
CA PRO A 319 36.02 -26.30 37.93
C PRO A 319 34.78 -25.41 38.17
N SER A 320 33.84 -25.90 38.99
CA SER A 320 32.68 -25.12 39.40
C SER A 320 33.12 -23.81 40.09
N GLY A 321 32.40 -22.73 39.82
CA GLY A 321 32.67 -21.38 40.30
C GLY A 321 33.89 -20.69 39.68
N SER A 322 34.58 -21.33 38.73
CA SER A 322 35.87 -20.86 38.22
C SER A 322 35.78 -20.29 36.80
N SER A 323 36.63 -19.30 36.50
CA SER A 323 36.83 -18.70 35.17
C SER A 323 38.15 -19.15 34.52
N TYR A 324 38.58 -20.38 34.82
CA TYR A 324 39.83 -20.96 34.34
C TYR A 324 39.70 -22.44 33.99
N ILE A 325 40.52 -22.90 33.05
CA ILE A 325 40.62 -24.30 32.64
C ILE A 325 41.77 -24.94 33.41
N SER A 326 41.51 -25.99 34.17
CA SER A 326 42.55 -26.77 34.85
C SER A 326 42.92 -28.00 34.04
N LEU A 327 44.21 -28.35 34.08
CA LEU A 327 44.74 -29.58 33.49
C LEU A 327 44.93 -30.65 34.57
N PHE A 328 44.65 -31.90 34.25
CA PHE A 328 44.68 -33.04 35.17
C PHE A 328 45.48 -34.21 34.60
N ASN A 329 46.03 -35.03 35.49
CA ASN A 329 46.66 -36.32 35.22
C ASN A 329 45.95 -37.40 36.06
N GLY A 330 45.14 -38.26 35.43
CA GLY A 330 44.54 -39.42 36.11
C GLY A 330 43.73 -39.11 37.38
N GLY A 331 43.12 -37.93 37.48
CA GLY A 331 42.33 -37.46 38.63
C GLY A 331 43.04 -36.46 39.56
N ASN A 332 44.36 -36.29 39.44
CA ASN A 332 45.12 -35.25 40.13
C ASN A 332 45.40 -34.06 39.19
N TYR A 333 45.76 -32.89 39.70
CA TYR A 333 46.20 -31.79 38.85
C TYR A 333 47.46 -32.18 38.06
N LEU A 334 47.52 -31.81 36.79
CA LEU A 334 48.73 -31.92 35.99
C LEU A 334 49.75 -30.92 36.53
N ARG A 335 50.91 -31.42 36.94
CA ARG A 335 51.95 -30.62 37.56
C ARG A 335 53.09 -30.35 36.58
N ALA A 336 53.83 -29.26 36.79
CA ALA A 336 54.99 -28.93 35.95
C ALA A 336 56.02 -30.07 35.88
N LYS A 337 56.22 -30.82 36.98
CA LYS A 337 57.12 -31.99 37.04
C LYS A 337 56.72 -33.16 36.12
N ASP A 338 55.46 -33.22 35.70
CA ASP A 338 54.94 -34.30 34.85
C ASP A 338 55.25 -34.05 33.36
N ILE A 339 55.83 -32.89 33.04
CA ILE A 339 56.26 -32.48 31.71
C ILE A 339 57.77 -32.72 31.59
N THR A 340 58.19 -33.49 30.58
CA THR A 340 59.60 -33.93 30.46
C THR A 340 60.31 -33.39 29.23
N LYS A 341 59.57 -32.83 28.27
CA LYS A 341 60.05 -32.29 26.99
C LYS A 341 59.13 -31.17 26.52
N ASP A 342 59.36 -30.64 25.32
CA ASP A 342 58.48 -29.69 24.62
C ASP A 342 57.03 -30.19 24.64
N PHE A 343 56.21 -29.58 25.48
CA PHE A 343 54.84 -30.00 25.71
C PHE A 343 53.91 -29.24 24.77
N GLN A 344 53.05 -29.95 24.05
CA GLN A 344 51.99 -29.31 23.30
C GLN A 344 50.66 -29.89 23.72
N ILE A 345 49.67 -29.01 23.83
CA ILE A 345 48.30 -29.39 24.12
C ILE A 345 47.37 -28.67 23.16
N ARG A 346 46.43 -29.42 22.59
CA ARG A 346 45.24 -28.87 21.95
C ARG A 346 44.01 -29.33 22.71
N LEU A 347 43.18 -28.39 23.10
CA LEU A 347 41.94 -28.66 23.78
C LEU A 347 40.82 -27.80 23.20
N THR A 348 39.60 -28.32 23.32
CA THR A 348 38.38 -27.61 22.96
C THR A 348 37.50 -27.51 24.19
N VAL A 349 37.14 -26.30 24.57
CA VAL A 349 36.14 -26.05 25.62
C VAL A 349 34.86 -25.58 24.94
N SER A 350 33.73 -26.09 25.40
CA SER A 350 32.41 -25.63 24.99
C SER A 350 31.56 -25.28 26.19
N TYR A 351 30.75 -24.23 26.05
CA TYR A 351 29.80 -23.77 27.07
C TYR A 351 28.54 -23.19 26.42
N ASP A 352 27.40 -23.27 27.12
CA ASP A 352 26.12 -22.73 26.67
C ASP A 352 26.09 -21.19 26.79
N THR A 353 25.44 -20.51 25.85
CA THR A 353 25.32 -19.04 25.87
C THR A 353 23.88 -18.62 26.19
N ASP A 354 23.67 -17.82 27.25
CA ASP A 354 22.35 -17.33 27.67
C ASP A 354 21.71 -16.31 26.70
N THR A 355 22.44 -15.86 25.67
CA THR A 355 22.05 -14.80 24.73
C THR A 355 20.84 -15.11 23.83
N PHE A 356 20.26 -16.31 23.89
CA PHE A 356 19.07 -16.65 23.09
C PHE A 356 17.76 -16.12 23.69
N GLY A 357 17.70 -15.87 25.00
CA GLY A 357 16.47 -15.41 25.67
C GLY A 357 15.94 -14.09 25.10
N GLU A 358 16.84 -13.19 24.71
CA GLU A 358 16.47 -11.88 24.15
C GLU A 358 15.99 -11.95 22.70
N ILE A 359 16.37 -12.97 21.92
CA ILE A 359 15.97 -13.08 20.50
C ILE A 359 14.61 -13.75 20.37
N LEU A 360 14.31 -14.78 21.19
CA LEU A 360 12.97 -15.38 21.20
C LEU A 360 11.90 -14.35 21.61
N SER A 361 12.21 -13.47 22.57
CA SER A 361 11.29 -12.38 22.95
C SER A 361 11.00 -11.37 21.83
N ILE A 362 11.86 -11.25 20.81
CA ILE A 362 11.66 -10.36 19.66
C ILE A 362 10.83 -11.06 18.58
N VAL A 363 10.96 -12.39 18.45
CA VAL A 363 10.19 -13.19 17.49
C VAL A 363 8.78 -13.48 18.01
N ASP A 364 8.60 -13.66 19.32
CA ASP A 364 7.29 -13.87 19.95
C ASP A 364 6.45 -12.59 20.06
N ASN A 365 7.03 -11.41 19.79
CA ASN A 365 6.37 -10.09 19.80
C ASN A 365 6.09 -9.52 18.38
N LEU A 366 6.32 -10.33 17.33
CA LEU A 366 5.86 -10.09 15.96
C LEU A 366 4.58 -10.92 15.72
#